data_AF-A0A1V5CUG8-F1
#
_entry.id   AF-A0A1V5CUG8-F1
#
_cell.length_a   1.000
_cell.length_b   1.000
_cell.length_c   1.000
_cell.angle_alpha   90.00
_cell.angle_beta   90.00
_cell.angle_gamma   90.00
#
_symmetry.space_group_name_H-M   'P 1'
#
loop_
_entity.id
_entity.type
_entity.pdbx_description
1 polymer ?
#
loop_
_entity_poly.entity_id
_entity_poly.type
_entity_poly.pdbx_seq_one_letter_code
_entity_poly.pdbx_strand_id
1 'polypeptide(L)'
;MNLSLLRDHIERYKVKLKSDPEKYTKDLYERTERAVFYQSWTADRLSKMTEEDLHGYLTKLWAMMIWGNKKYAIDKILSDNGLDIVKKHLIDLVWGTKPVAERWDTFRKSVKGFGSAMMSEILCHSHPSDNLLWNRRVYVGLAYLGVKNLPRYDYQMTGKKYEELSGVGKAIAKEMVAQEIADVTLLTVDYFIWDELHEDKLSEIFVKGKEEKKAEASIKAVDKETSDFIHNEVRDKLAEIGTWLGFTSQTERKVADGSKVDTIWEATIGNMGRVIYVFEVQTKGSIDSLLLNLLKALNNPAVQGVVAVSDPDQLATIKKQAALVGDLNKKLKYWDYQQVLQIHEALQMVNESINSLGLVPQGF
;
A
#
# COMPACT_ATOMS: atom_id res chain seq x y z
N MET A 1 -15.88 12.74 13.35
CA MET A 1 -16.05 11.48 14.09
C MET A 1 -17.34 11.56 14.91
N ASN A 2 -18.19 10.55 14.81
CA ASN A 2 -19.42 10.42 15.59
C ASN A 2 -19.08 9.85 16.97
N LEU A 3 -19.05 10.72 17.99
CA LEU A 3 -18.66 10.33 19.35
C LEU A 3 -19.70 9.45 20.05
N SER A 4 -20.99 9.61 19.74
CA SER A 4 -22.03 8.75 20.32
C SER A 4 -21.84 7.31 19.84
N LEU A 5 -21.70 7.13 18.53
CA LEU A 5 -21.48 5.81 17.93
C LEU A 5 -20.19 5.17 18.45
N LEU A 6 -19.10 5.95 18.54
CA LEU A 6 -17.84 5.47 19.10
C LEU A 6 -18.03 4.95 20.53
N ARG A 7 -18.69 5.74 21.40
CA ARG A 7 -18.88 5.37 22.80
C ARG A 7 -19.71 4.10 22.96
N ASP A 8 -20.73 3.93 22.12
CA ASP A 8 -21.55 2.71 22.11
C ASP A 8 -20.72 1.46 21.74
N HIS A 9 -19.81 1.58 20.76
CA HIS A 9 -18.91 0.49 20.39
C HIS A 9 -17.86 0.22 21.49
N ILE A 10 -17.32 1.25 22.16
CA ILE A 10 -16.38 1.06 23.26
C ILE A 10 -17.06 0.31 24.42
N GLU A 11 -18.31 0.64 24.76
CA GLU A 11 -19.03 -0.07 25.82
C GLU A 11 -19.25 -1.55 25.45
N ARG A 12 -19.64 -1.84 24.20
CA ARG A 12 -19.73 -3.23 23.71
C ARG A 12 -18.39 -3.94 23.78
N TYR A 13 -17.32 -3.29 23.38
CA TYR A 13 -15.97 -3.84 23.47
C TYR A 13 -15.60 -4.13 24.94
N LYS A 14 -15.91 -3.22 25.88
CA LYS A 14 -15.70 -3.42 27.33
C LYS A 14 -16.49 -4.63 27.86
N VAL A 15 -17.71 -4.86 27.38
CA VAL A 15 -18.48 -6.07 27.72
C VAL A 15 -17.80 -7.32 27.17
N LYS A 16 -17.37 -7.30 25.90
CA LYS A 16 -16.66 -8.44 25.29
C LYS A 16 -15.36 -8.76 26.04
N LEU A 17 -14.58 -7.74 26.42
CA LEU A 17 -13.36 -7.88 27.23
C LEU A 17 -13.58 -8.76 28.47
N LYS A 18 -14.76 -8.66 29.09
CA LYS A 18 -15.14 -9.42 30.28
C LYS A 18 -15.71 -10.80 29.95
N SER A 19 -16.37 -10.97 28.80
CA SER A 19 -17.02 -12.23 28.43
C SER A 19 -16.07 -13.27 27.84
N ASP A 20 -14.93 -12.86 27.27
CA ASP A 20 -13.91 -13.77 26.72
C ASP A 20 -12.48 -13.43 27.19
N PRO A 21 -12.17 -13.58 28.50
CA PRO A 21 -10.88 -13.16 29.05
C PRO A 21 -9.67 -13.86 28.43
N GLU A 22 -9.84 -15.10 27.96
CA GLU A 22 -8.76 -15.89 27.35
C GLU A 22 -8.31 -15.26 26.02
N LYS A 23 -9.25 -14.93 25.13
CA LYS A 23 -8.95 -14.23 23.89
C LYS A 23 -8.22 -12.92 24.15
N TYR A 24 -8.72 -12.10 25.07
CA TYR A 24 -8.11 -10.78 25.31
C TYR A 24 -6.76 -10.86 26.01
N THR A 25 -6.53 -11.89 26.82
CA THR A 25 -5.20 -12.18 27.37
C THR A 25 -4.22 -12.55 26.26
N LYS A 26 -4.66 -13.38 25.29
CA LYS A 26 -3.86 -13.71 24.11
C LYS A 26 -3.57 -12.49 23.23
N ASP A 27 -4.57 -11.66 22.96
CA ASP A 27 -4.42 -10.42 22.20
C ASP A 27 -3.49 -9.43 22.90
N LEU A 28 -3.56 -9.33 24.24
CA LEU A 28 -2.63 -8.51 25.03
C LEU A 28 -1.20 -9.04 24.94
N TYR A 29 -1.03 -10.36 25.03
CA TYR A 29 0.26 -11.00 24.87
C TYR A 29 0.86 -10.73 23.49
N GLU A 30 0.11 -10.94 22.40
CA GLU A 30 0.59 -10.66 21.04
C GLU A 30 0.98 -9.19 20.86
N ARG A 31 0.14 -8.24 21.30
CA ARG A 31 0.46 -6.81 21.27
C ARG A 31 1.76 -6.49 21.99
N THR A 32 1.92 -7.05 23.18
CA THR A 32 3.10 -6.81 24.03
C THR A 32 4.34 -7.41 23.40
N GLU A 33 4.26 -8.66 22.91
CA GLU A 33 5.37 -9.33 22.22
C GLU A 33 5.83 -8.54 21.00
N ARG A 34 4.89 -8.07 20.17
CA ARG A 34 5.19 -7.25 18.99
C ARG A 34 5.83 -5.92 19.37
N ALA A 35 5.26 -5.21 20.33
CA ALA A 35 5.83 -3.94 20.80
C ALA A 35 7.25 -4.14 21.32
N VAL A 36 7.47 -5.13 22.20
CA VAL A 36 8.80 -5.48 22.74
C VAL A 36 9.77 -5.83 21.62
N PHE A 37 9.35 -6.64 20.64
CA PHE A 37 10.20 -6.99 19.50
C PHE A 37 10.66 -5.75 18.75
N TYR A 38 9.75 -4.88 18.29
CA TYR A 38 10.10 -3.70 17.49
C TYR A 38 10.80 -2.60 18.30
N GLN A 39 10.52 -2.48 19.60
CA GLN A 39 11.23 -1.57 20.50
C GLN A 39 12.65 -2.03 20.80
N SER A 40 12.92 -3.34 20.76
CA SER A 40 14.28 -3.88 20.91
C SER A 40 15.21 -3.52 19.74
N TRP A 41 14.68 -3.01 18.62
CA TRP A 41 15.44 -2.50 17.47
C TRP A 41 15.75 -1.01 17.62
N THR A 42 16.66 -0.71 18.55
CA THR A 42 17.18 0.65 18.75
C THR A 42 17.89 1.18 17.50
N ALA A 43 18.12 2.49 17.43
CA ALA A 43 18.88 3.11 16.33
C ALA A 43 20.25 2.44 16.13
N ASP A 44 20.98 2.14 17.22
CA ASP A 44 22.26 1.45 17.17
C ASP A 44 22.14 0.03 16.60
N ARG A 45 21.09 -0.71 17.00
CA ARG A 45 20.88 -2.07 16.51
C ARG A 45 20.48 -2.08 15.04
N LEU A 46 19.59 -1.18 14.62
CA LEU A 46 19.23 -0.99 13.21
C LEU A 46 20.45 -0.61 12.35
N SER A 47 21.39 0.18 12.89
CA SER A 47 22.61 0.55 12.15
C SER A 47 23.51 -0.65 11.80
N LYS A 48 23.44 -1.69 12.63
CA LYS A 48 24.21 -2.96 12.52
C LYS A 48 23.40 -4.09 11.89
N MET A 49 22.17 -3.84 11.47
CA MET A 49 21.28 -4.81 10.84
C MET A 49 21.95 -5.44 9.61
N THR A 50 21.91 -6.76 9.53
CA THR A 50 22.27 -7.56 8.35
C THR A 50 21.05 -7.76 7.42
N GLU A 51 21.25 -8.34 6.24
CA GLU A 51 20.11 -8.71 5.37
C GLU A 51 19.20 -9.73 6.05
N GLU A 52 19.77 -10.71 6.76
CA GLU A 52 19.01 -11.71 7.53
C GLU A 52 18.18 -11.06 8.65
N ASP A 53 18.77 -10.11 9.36
CA ASP A 53 18.06 -9.31 10.37
C ASP A 53 16.90 -8.53 9.75
N LEU A 54 17.09 -7.92 8.57
CA LEU A 54 16.02 -7.22 7.86
C LEU A 54 14.89 -8.19 7.47
N HIS A 55 15.24 -9.39 7.00
CA HIS A 55 14.26 -10.45 6.74
C HIS A 55 13.43 -10.78 7.98
N GLY A 56 14.08 -11.02 9.12
CA GLY A 56 13.40 -11.30 10.38
C GLY A 56 12.55 -10.13 10.89
N TYR A 57 13.04 -8.91 10.68
CA TYR A 57 12.36 -7.68 11.08
C TYR A 57 11.07 -7.44 10.29
N LEU A 58 11.11 -7.58 8.96
CA LEU A 58 9.96 -7.32 8.10
C LEU A 58 8.97 -8.49 8.05
N THR A 59 9.44 -9.73 8.09
CA THR A 59 8.57 -10.93 8.01
C THR A 59 7.52 -10.99 9.13
N LYS A 60 7.82 -10.38 10.27
CA LYS A 60 6.91 -10.28 11.42
C LYS A 60 5.75 -9.30 11.21
N LEU A 61 5.81 -8.39 10.25
CA LEU A 61 4.73 -7.45 9.97
C LEU A 61 3.48 -8.17 9.47
N TRP A 62 2.30 -7.77 9.95
CA TRP A 62 1.01 -8.16 9.41
C TRP A 62 0.85 -7.70 7.97
N ALA A 63 1.37 -6.52 7.61
CA ALA A 63 1.37 -6.04 6.24
C ALA A 63 2.07 -7.00 5.25
N MET A 64 2.93 -7.91 5.74
CA MET A 64 3.59 -8.92 4.90
C MET A 64 2.74 -10.16 4.63
N MET A 65 1.52 -10.27 5.19
CA MET A 65 0.62 -11.42 4.97
C MET A 65 0.11 -11.52 3.52
N ILE A 66 0.12 -10.41 2.79
CA ILE A 66 -0.19 -10.39 1.35
C ILE A 66 0.80 -11.21 0.52
N TRP A 67 2.02 -11.43 1.03
CA TRP A 67 3.08 -12.17 0.34
C TRP A 67 3.15 -13.60 0.83
N GLY A 68 2.84 -14.57 -0.06
CA GLY A 68 3.08 -15.98 0.22
C GLY A 68 4.58 -16.25 0.38
N ASN A 69 5.37 -15.80 -0.60
CA ASN A 69 6.83 -15.77 -0.51
C ASN A 69 7.30 -14.39 -0.02
N LYS A 70 7.36 -14.21 1.31
CA LYS A 70 7.85 -12.96 1.92
C LYS A 70 9.31 -12.67 1.62
N LYS A 71 10.14 -13.71 1.45
CA LYS A 71 11.56 -13.55 1.10
C LYS A 71 11.72 -12.85 -0.24
N TYR A 72 10.98 -13.25 -1.26
CA TYR A 72 10.97 -12.57 -2.56
C TYR A 72 10.67 -11.07 -2.43
N ALA A 73 9.66 -10.70 -1.64
CA ALA A 73 9.29 -9.30 -1.45
C ALA A 73 10.41 -8.49 -0.76
N ILE A 74 11.06 -9.07 0.24
CA ILE A 74 12.16 -8.42 0.98
C ILE A 74 13.44 -8.36 0.12
N ASP A 75 13.75 -9.40 -0.64
CA ASP A 75 14.85 -9.42 -1.60
C ASP A 75 14.68 -8.34 -2.66
N LYS A 76 13.44 -8.10 -3.10
CA LYS A 76 13.12 -7.00 -4.03
C LYS A 76 13.38 -5.63 -3.39
N ILE A 77 12.97 -5.42 -2.13
CA ILE A 77 13.30 -4.19 -1.38
C ILE A 77 14.82 -3.99 -1.31
N LEU A 78 15.58 -5.05 -1.03
CA LEU A 78 17.04 -4.99 -1.00
C LEU A 78 17.62 -4.67 -2.39
N SER A 79 17.13 -5.31 -3.44
CA SER A 79 17.59 -5.06 -4.82
C SER A 79 17.30 -3.64 -5.29
N ASP A 80 16.15 -3.07 -4.92
CA ASP A 80 15.71 -1.76 -5.40
C ASP A 80 16.39 -0.59 -4.66
N ASN A 81 16.88 -0.83 -3.44
CA ASN A 81 17.36 0.23 -2.54
C ASN A 81 18.78 0.02 -2.03
N GLY A 82 19.20 -1.22 -1.79
CA GLY A 82 20.40 -1.56 -1.01
C GLY A 82 20.20 -1.41 0.50
N LEU A 83 20.83 -2.31 1.27
CA LEU A 83 20.65 -2.40 2.73
C LEU A 83 21.00 -1.09 3.46
N ASP A 84 22.07 -0.39 3.08
CA ASP A 84 22.50 0.82 3.77
C ASP A 84 21.50 1.98 3.66
N ILE A 85 20.84 2.12 2.51
CA ILE A 85 19.77 3.10 2.31
C ILE A 85 18.57 2.74 3.18
N VAL A 86 18.16 1.46 3.16
CA VAL A 86 17.05 0.97 4.00
C VAL A 86 17.33 1.23 5.48
N LYS A 87 18.51 0.84 6.00
CA LYS A 87 18.88 1.07 7.40
C LYS A 87 18.83 2.55 7.78
N LYS A 88 19.50 3.40 6.99
CA LYS A 88 19.58 4.84 7.26
C LYS A 88 18.18 5.45 7.37
N HIS A 89 17.32 5.17 6.40
CA HIS A 89 15.98 5.75 6.38
C HIS A 89 15.05 5.09 7.40
N LEU A 90 15.19 3.80 7.70
CA LEU A 90 14.43 3.14 8.77
C LEU A 90 14.77 3.70 10.15
N ILE A 91 16.06 3.98 10.42
CA ILE A 91 16.49 4.67 11.65
C ILE A 91 15.86 6.05 11.75
N ASP A 92 15.94 6.85 10.68
CA ASP A 92 15.32 8.18 10.68
C ASP A 92 13.80 8.08 10.86
N LEU A 93 13.13 7.15 10.16
CA LEU A 93 11.69 6.91 10.29
C LEU A 93 11.30 6.59 11.72
N VAL A 94 11.99 5.68 12.40
CA VAL A 94 11.57 5.18 13.72
C VAL A 94 12.09 6.04 14.87
N TRP A 95 13.36 6.45 14.83
CA TRP A 95 14.08 7.06 15.95
C TRP A 95 14.57 8.49 15.66
N GLY A 96 14.30 9.03 14.47
CA GLY A 96 14.64 10.41 14.13
C GLY A 96 13.92 11.43 15.04
N THR A 97 14.57 12.57 15.26
CA THR A 97 14.08 13.62 16.16
C THR A 97 13.14 14.62 15.48
N LYS A 98 13.05 14.59 14.15
CA LYS A 98 12.14 15.42 13.37
C LYS A 98 10.67 15.03 13.62
N PRO A 99 9.71 15.94 13.35
CA PRO A 99 8.29 15.61 13.37
C PRO A 99 7.98 14.34 12.55
N VAL A 100 7.03 13.53 13.00
CA VAL A 100 6.69 12.25 12.34
C VAL A 100 6.26 12.47 10.89
N ALA A 101 5.60 13.59 10.60
CA ALA A 101 5.21 13.96 9.25
C ALA A 101 6.43 14.09 8.31
N GLU A 102 7.48 14.77 8.74
CA GLU A 102 8.70 14.94 7.92
C GLU A 102 9.45 13.62 7.72
N ARG A 103 9.55 12.81 8.77
CA ARG A 103 10.19 11.49 8.72
C ARG A 103 9.45 10.55 7.78
N TRP A 104 8.12 10.54 7.85
CA TRP A 104 7.24 9.79 6.96
C TRP A 104 7.48 10.15 5.49
N ASP A 105 7.38 11.44 5.15
CA ASP A 105 7.52 11.90 3.76
C ASP A 105 8.95 11.66 3.25
N THR A 106 9.96 11.80 4.10
CA THR A 106 11.35 11.49 3.75
C THR A 106 11.50 10.01 3.41
N PHE A 107 11.03 9.11 4.28
CA PHE A 107 11.12 7.67 4.06
C PHE A 107 10.40 7.24 2.77
N ARG A 108 9.15 7.68 2.61
CA ARG A 108 8.30 7.37 1.45
C ARG A 108 8.92 7.82 0.12
N LYS A 109 9.70 8.90 0.11
CA LYS A 109 10.43 9.38 -1.08
C LYS A 109 11.71 8.61 -1.36
N SER A 110 12.36 8.10 -0.31
CA SER A 110 13.73 7.57 -0.39
C SER A 110 13.81 6.04 -0.48
N VAL A 111 12.78 5.31 -0.08
CA VAL A 111 12.80 3.85 -0.04
C VAL A 111 11.60 3.27 -0.79
N LYS A 112 11.89 2.45 -1.81
CA LYS A 112 10.88 1.71 -2.59
C LYS A 112 10.45 0.43 -1.89
N GLY A 113 9.22 -0.03 -2.16
CA GLY A 113 8.70 -1.30 -1.67
C GLY A 113 8.10 -1.27 -0.27
N PHE A 114 7.93 -0.08 0.33
CA PHE A 114 7.20 0.12 1.57
C PHE A 114 5.91 0.91 1.31
N GLY A 115 4.76 0.28 1.56
CA GLY A 115 3.46 0.95 1.56
C GLY A 115 3.14 1.60 2.91
N SER A 116 2.07 2.40 2.94
CA SER A 116 1.62 3.09 4.17
C SER A 116 1.34 2.11 5.32
N ALA A 117 0.87 0.91 5.00
CA ALA A 117 0.61 -0.14 5.99
C ALA A 117 1.88 -0.59 6.71
N MET A 118 2.96 -0.88 5.97
CA MET A 118 4.23 -1.30 6.58
C MET A 118 4.84 -0.18 7.44
N MET A 119 4.86 1.05 6.92
CA MET A 119 5.44 2.19 7.63
C MET A 119 4.69 2.50 8.93
N SER A 120 3.36 2.54 8.88
CA SER A 120 2.53 2.81 10.06
C SER A 120 2.58 1.67 11.07
N GLU A 121 2.64 0.41 10.62
CA GLU A 121 2.77 -0.75 11.50
C GLU A 121 4.11 -0.74 12.25
N ILE A 122 5.23 -0.47 11.55
CA ILE A 122 6.54 -0.31 12.17
C ILE A 122 6.50 0.79 13.25
N LEU A 123 5.96 1.97 12.88
CA LEU A 123 5.87 3.11 13.79
C LEU A 123 4.97 2.85 15.00
N CYS A 124 3.84 2.14 14.80
CA CYS A 124 2.90 1.78 15.85
C CYS A 124 3.50 0.74 16.79
N HIS A 125 4.17 -0.29 16.29
CA HIS A 125 4.84 -1.26 17.17
C HIS A 125 6.00 -0.65 17.96
N SER A 126 6.80 0.24 17.35
CA SER A 126 7.90 0.90 18.06
C SER A 126 7.40 1.95 19.07
N HIS A 127 6.38 2.74 18.72
CA HIS A 127 5.86 3.82 19.56
C HIS A 127 4.32 3.79 19.63
N PRO A 128 3.75 2.80 20.33
CA PRO A 128 2.31 2.50 20.28
C PRO A 128 1.45 3.60 20.90
N SER A 129 2.00 4.46 21.74
CA SER A 129 1.26 5.60 22.31
C SER A 129 1.07 6.75 21.31
N ASP A 130 1.88 6.79 20.25
CA ASP A 130 2.00 7.98 19.39
C ASP A 130 1.54 7.79 17.96
N ASN A 131 1.69 6.59 17.42
CA ASN A 131 1.55 6.31 16.00
C ASN A 131 0.38 5.36 15.74
N LEU A 132 -0.55 5.78 14.89
CA LEU A 132 -1.68 4.94 14.48
C LEU A 132 -1.22 3.90 13.44
N LEU A 133 -1.62 2.64 13.62
CA LEU A 133 -1.50 1.64 12.58
C LEU A 133 -2.52 1.93 11.47
N TRP A 134 -2.07 2.01 10.21
CA TRP A 134 -2.95 2.29 9.07
C TRP A 134 -3.08 1.09 8.16
N ASN A 135 -4.30 0.58 8.03
CA ASN A 135 -4.64 -0.47 7.09
C ASN A 135 -6.09 -0.31 6.60
N ARG A 136 -6.56 -1.20 5.74
CA ARG A 136 -7.93 -1.18 5.23
C ARG A 136 -8.98 -1.29 6.34
N ARG A 137 -8.74 -2.07 7.40
CA ARG A 137 -9.68 -2.19 8.52
C ARG A 137 -9.82 -0.87 9.27
N VAL A 138 -8.71 -0.18 9.49
CA VAL A 138 -8.68 1.17 10.07
C VAL A 138 -9.39 2.18 9.18
N TYR A 139 -9.16 2.15 7.87
CA TYR A 139 -9.92 2.97 6.92
C TYR A 139 -11.44 2.75 7.07
N VAL A 140 -11.89 1.49 7.02
CA VAL A 140 -13.33 1.15 7.12
C VAL A 140 -13.90 1.57 8.48
N GLY A 141 -13.22 1.26 9.58
CA GLY A 141 -13.67 1.59 10.92
C GLY A 141 -13.79 3.11 11.13
N LEU A 142 -12.79 3.87 10.70
CA LEU A 142 -12.84 5.34 10.80
C LEU A 142 -13.90 5.94 9.87
N ALA A 143 -14.10 5.39 8.66
CA ALA A 143 -15.15 5.82 7.74
C ALA A 143 -16.53 5.60 8.37
N TYR A 144 -16.74 4.44 8.97
CA TYR A 144 -17.96 4.08 9.68
C TYR A 144 -18.22 5.00 10.88
N LEU A 145 -17.17 5.41 11.60
CA LEU A 145 -17.26 6.45 12.64
C LEU A 145 -17.42 7.87 12.07
N GLY A 146 -17.59 8.06 10.77
CA GLY A 146 -17.81 9.37 10.15
C GLY A 146 -16.58 10.30 10.20
N VAL A 147 -15.38 9.74 10.15
CA VAL A 147 -14.15 10.52 9.89
C VAL A 147 -14.10 10.84 8.40
N LYS A 148 -13.94 12.13 8.07
CA LYS A 148 -13.97 12.62 6.68
C LYS A 148 -12.56 12.68 6.09
N ASN A 149 -12.50 12.72 4.75
CA ASN A 149 -11.26 12.89 3.99
C ASN A 149 -10.21 11.81 4.30
N LEU A 150 -10.63 10.54 4.42
CA LEU A 150 -9.73 9.43 4.64
C LEU A 150 -8.95 9.12 3.34
N PRO A 151 -7.63 8.85 3.43
CA PRO A 151 -6.84 8.50 2.26
C PRO A 151 -7.21 7.07 1.83
N ARG A 152 -7.74 6.94 0.61
CA ARG A 152 -8.04 5.66 -0.01
C ARG A 152 -6.80 5.02 -0.63
N TYR A 153 -5.89 5.84 -1.13
CA TYR A 153 -4.69 5.42 -1.87
C TYR A 153 -3.41 5.91 -1.19
N ASP A 154 -2.28 5.25 -1.46
CA ASP A 154 -1.02 5.57 -0.78
C ASP A 154 -0.54 6.98 -1.10
N TYR A 155 -0.81 7.48 -2.32
CA TYR A 155 -0.42 8.83 -2.70
C TYR A 155 -1.00 9.90 -1.77
N GLN A 156 -2.19 9.65 -1.22
CA GLN A 156 -2.94 10.54 -0.34
C GLN A 156 -2.43 10.48 1.12
N MET A 157 -1.68 9.45 1.50
CA MET A 157 -1.12 9.28 2.83
C MET A 157 0.22 10.03 2.96
N THR A 158 0.13 11.37 3.00
CA THR A 158 1.29 12.23 3.32
C THR A 158 1.60 12.17 4.81
N GLY A 159 2.79 12.62 5.21
CA GLY A 159 3.18 12.69 6.61
C GLY A 159 2.23 13.54 7.45
N LYS A 160 1.78 14.67 6.90
CA LYS A 160 0.74 15.51 7.53
C LYS A 160 -0.57 14.73 7.72
N LYS A 161 -0.99 13.94 6.72
CA LYS A 161 -2.21 13.15 6.82
C LYS A 161 -2.07 12.03 7.84
N TYR A 162 -0.91 11.37 7.88
CA TYR A 162 -0.60 10.35 8.86
C TYR A 162 -0.60 10.88 10.30
N GLU A 163 -0.03 12.07 10.52
CA GLU A 163 -0.05 12.76 11.83
C GLU A 163 -1.48 13.14 12.24
N GLU A 164 -2.29 13.67 11.32
CA GLU A 164 -3.71 13.96 11.55
C GLU A 164 -4.48 12.72 12.00
N LEU A 165 -4.30 11.60 11.30
CA LEU A 165 -4.97 10.33 11.62
C LEU A 165 -4.47 9.74 12.93
N SER A 166 -3.17 9.88 13.25
CA SER A 166 -2.64 9.53 14.57
C SER A 166 -3.30 10.34 15.68
N GLY A 167 -3.63 11.61 15.43
CA GLY A 167 -4.45 12.44 16.31
C GLY A 167 -5.87 11.88 16.52
N VAL A 168 -6.50 11.36 15.46
CA VAL A 168 -7.82 10.68 15.56
C VAL A 168 -7.71 9.41 16.40
N GLY A 169 -6.67 8.60 16.20
CA GLY A 169 -6.40 7.42 17.04
C GLY A 169 -6.25 7.79 18.52
N LYS A 170 -5.49 8.86 18.82
CA LYS A 170 -5.33 9.38 20.18
C LYS A 170 -6.65 9.86 20.78
N ALA A 171 -7.54 10.43 19.98
CA ALA A 171 -8.88 10.82 20.45
C ALA A 171 -9.73 9.58 20.81
N ILE A 172 -9.67 8.52 20.01
CA ILE A 172 -10.32 7.24 20.33
C ILE A 172 -9.76 6.66 21.63
N ALA A 173 -8.42 6.63 21.77
CA ALA A 173 -7.76 6.14 22.97
C ALA A 173 -8.22 6.88 24.23
N LYS A 174 -8.37 8.22 24.16
CA LYS A 174 -8.89 9.02 25.28
C LYS A 174 -10.32 8.64 25.67
N GLU A 175 -11.19 8.38 24.70
CA GLU A 175 -12.56 7.92 24.97
C GLU A 175 -12.59 6.51 25.58
N MET A 176 -11.67 5.62 25.18
CA MET A 176 -11.52 4.29 25.79
C MET A 176 -11.08 4.39 27.25
N VAL A 177 -10.12 5.25 27.56
CA VAL A 177 -9.67 5.51 28.95
C VAL A 177 -10.81 6.12 29.77
N ALA A 178 -11.60 7.03 29.20
CA ALA A 178 -12.76 7.62 29.87
C ALA A 178 -13.84 6.58 30.23
N GLN A 179 -13.87 5.44 29.52
CA GLN A 179 -14.71 4.28 29.83
C GLN A 179 -13.97 3.21 30.65
N GLU A 180 -12.87 3.57 31.30
CA GLU A 180 -12.11 2.73 32.23
C GLU A 180 -11.46 1.50 31.59
N ILE A 181 -11.16 1.55 30.29
CA ILE A 181 -10.27 0.55 29.68
C ILE A 181 -8.83 0.89 30.09
N ALA A 182 -8.15 -0.08 30.68
CA ALA A 182 -6.76 0.06 31.12
C ALA A 182 -5.77 -0.10 29.96
N ASP A 183 -4.54 0.40 30.14
CA ASP A 183 -3.39 0.20 29.25
C ASP A 183 -3.67 0.49 27.77
N VAL A 184 -4.40 1.58 27.51
CA VAL A 184 -4.79 1.95 26.15
C VAL A 184 -3.62 2.61 25.43
N THR A 185 -3.16 1.94 24.37
CA THR A 185 -2.29 2.51 23.34
C THR A 185 -3.00 2.50 21.99
N LEU A 186 -2.38 3.02 20.94
CA LEU A 186 -2.94 2.93 19.58
C LEU A 186 -2.91 1.51 19.01
N LEU A 187 -2.12 0.58 19.57
CA LEU A 187 -2.28 -0.85 19.31
C LEU A 187 -3.57 -1.39 19.96
N THR A 188 -3.94 -0.92 21.14
CA THR A 188 -5.24 -1.24 21.74
C THR A 188 -6.39 -0.70 20.89
N VAL A 189 -6.24 0.50 20.32
CA VAL A 189 -7.20 1.07 19.37
C VAL A 189 -7.32 0.23 18.09
N ASP A 190 -6.21 -0.27 17.53
CA ASP A 190 -6.24 -1.13 16.35
C ASP A 190 -7.03 -2.43 16.60
N TYR A 191 -6.80 -3.11 17.72
CA TYR A 191 -7.57 -4.32 18.10
C TYR A 191 -9.04 -4.02 18.32
N PHE A 192 -9.36 -2.88 18.95
CA PHE A 192 -10.75 -2.43 19.08
C PHE A 192 -11.41 -2.24 17.71
N ILE A 193 -10.75 -1.54 16.78
CA ILE A 193 -11.26 -1.35 15.42
C ILE A 193 -11.45 -2.72 14.73
N TRP A 194 -10.48 -3.61 14.87
CA TRP A 194 -10.49 -4.94 14.26
C TRP A 194 -11.64 -5.82 14.77
N ASP A 195 -11.91 -5.81 16.08
CA ASP A 195 -12.90 -6.67 16.72
C ASP A 195 -14.32 -6.11 16.65
N GLU A 196 -14.46 -4.78 16.69
CA GLU A 196 -15.74 -4.13 16.97
C GLU A 196 -16.26 -3.25 15.83
N LEU A 197 -15.36 -2.75 14.96
CA LEU A 197 -15.74 -1.88 13.85
C LEU A 197 -15.63 -2.56 12.48
N HIS A 198 -15.49 -3.90 12.48
CA HIS A 198 -15.28 -4.72 11.27
C HIS A 198 -16.50 -5.55 10.85
N GLU A 199 -17.73 -5.23 11.26
CA GLU A 199 -18.92 -6.00 10.85
C GLU A 199 -19.00 -6.23 9.32
N ASP A 200 -19.61 -7.35 8.91
CA ASP A 200 -19.84 -7.86 7.54
C ASP A 200 -20.50 -6.88 6.54
N LYS A 201 -20.78 -5.65 6.97
CA LYS A 201 -21.19 -4.49 6.15
C LYS A 201 -20.05 -3.88 5.33
N LEU A 202 -18.87 -4.51 5.29
CA LEU A 202 -17.77 -4.17 4.38
C LEU A 202 -18.27 -3.97 2.94
N SER A 203 -19.20 -4.83 2.50
CA SER A 203 -19.86 -4.75 1.20
C SER A 203 -20.74 -3.50 1.06
N GLU A 204 -21.54 -3.17 2.07
CA GLU A 204 -22.43 -1.99 2.07
C GLU A 204 -21.67 -0.66 2.14
N ILE A 205 -20.58 -0.59 2.91
CA ILE A 205 -19.71 0.59 3.00
C ILE A 205 -18.93 0.77 1.69
N PHE A 206 -18.46 -0.31 1.07
CA PHE A 206 -17.87 -0.27 -0.27
C PHE A 206 -18.86 0.21 -1.34
N VAL A 207 -20.13 -0.19 -1.23
CA VAL A 207 -21.21 0.22 -2.14
C VAL A 207 -21.58 1.68 -1.92
N LYS A 208 -21.73 2.15 -0.67
CA LYS A 208 -21.98 3.58 -0.37
C LYS A 208 -20.80 4.48 -0.74
N GLY A 209 -19.56 4.00 -0.57
CA GLY A 209 -18.36 4.70 -1.04
C GLY A 209 -18.26 4.80 -2.58
N LYS A 210 -18.97 3.94 -3.33
CA LYS A 210 -19.15 4.11 -4.79
C LYS A 210 -20.16 5.20 -5.15
N GLU A 211 -21.12 5.49 -4.27
CA GLU A 211 -22.11 6.55 -4.46
C GLU A 211 -21.56 7.93 -4.06
N GLU A 212 -20.72 7.98 -3.02
CA GLU A 212 -19.87 9.15 -2.72
C GLU A 212 -18.65 9.23 -3.67
N LYS A 213 -18.89 9.13 -4.98
CA LYS A 213 -17.94 9.64 -5.98
C LYS A 213 -17.91 11.17 -5.87
N LYS A 214 -17.21 11.71 -4.87
CA LYS A 214 -16.47 12.93 -5.16
C LYS A 214 -15.52 12.54 -6.29
N ALA A 215 -15.65 13.22 -7.43
CA ALA A 215 -14.66 13.14 -8.48
C ALA A 215 -13.31 13.36 -7.82
N GLU A 216 -12.52 12.31 -7.69
CA GLU A 216 -11.12 12.45 -7.31
C GLU A 216 -10.52 13.44 -8.31
N ALA A 217 -9.67 14.34 -7.81
CA ALA A 217 -9.13 15.40 -8.63
C ALA A 217 -8.48 14.79 -9.89
N SER A 218 -8.83 15.31 -11.06
CA SER A 218 -8.12 15.01 -12.31
C SER A 218 -6.61 15.15 -12.05
N ILE A 219 -5.79 14.28 -12.65
CA ILE A 219 -4.34 14.35 -12.46
C ILE A 219 -3.79 15.73 -12.89
N LYS A 220 -4.48 16.41 -13.82
CA LYS A 220 -4.13 17.78 -14.23
C LYS A 220 -4.30 18.84 -13.13
N ALA A 221 -5.09 18.56 -12.09
CA ALA A 221 -5.40 19.48 -11.00
C ALA A 221 -4.52 19.26 -9.75
N VAL A 222 -3.67 18.23 -9.73
CA VAL A 222 -2.74 18.00 -8.63
C VAL A 222 -1.38 18.65 -8.91
N ASP A 223 -0.64 18.96 -7.86
CA ASP A 223 0.72 19.48 -8.00
C ASP A 223 1.67 18.42 -8.59
N LYS A 224 2.85 18.87 -9.06
CA LYS A 224 3.84 18.01 -9.71
C LYS A 224 4.30 16.86 -8.81
N GLU A 225 4.47 17.10 -7.52
CA GLU A 225 4.94 16.07 -6.60
C GLU A 225 3.88 14.99 -6.41
N THR A 226 2.62 15.38 -6.22
CA THR A 226 1.49 14.45 -6.16
C THR A 226 1.34 13.65 -7.46
N SER A 227 1.49 14.28 -8.62
CA SER A 227 1.46 13.61 -9.92
C SER A 227 2.55 12.54 -10.07
N ASP A 228 3.74 12.80 -9.49
CA ASP A 228 4.88 11.86 -9.52
C ASP A 228 4.64 10.67 -8.60
N PHE A 229 4.00 10.90 -7.46
CA PHE A 229 3.59 9.83 -6.57
C PHE A 229 2.52 8.93 -7.19
N ILE A 230 1.47 9.51 -7.79
CA ILE A 230 0.43 8.73 -8.48
C ILE A 230 1.07 7.86 -9.58
N HIS A 231 1.98 8.43 -10.36
CA HIS A 231 2.69 7.69 -11.41
C HIS A 231 3.41 6.45 -10.86
N ASN A 232 4.25 6.66 -9.84
CA ASN A 232 5.05 5.59 -9.27
C ASN A 232 4.17 4.54 -8.57
N GLU A 233 3.15 4.96 -7.83
CA GLU A 233 2.21 4.04 -7.19
C GLU A 233 1.49 3.17 -8.21
N VAL A 234 0.96 3.76 -9.29
CA VAL A 234 0.26 3.01 -10.34
C VAL A 234 1.20 2.05 -11.06
N ARG A 235 2.42 2.50 -11.40
CA ARG A 235 3.46 1.65 -12.00
C ARG A 235 3.79 0.44 -11.12
N ASP A 236 4.04 0.68 -9.83
CA ASP A 236 4.46 -0.36 -8.89
C ASP A 236 3.31 -1.34 -8.63
N LYS A 237 2.08 -0.85 -8.49
CA LYS A 237 0.88 -1.71 -8.36
C LYS A 237 0.57 -2.50 -9.62
N LEU A 238 0.79 -1.96 -10.82
CA LEU A 238 0.74 -2.74 -12.06
C LEU A 238 1.76 -3.89 -12.01
N ALA A 239 2.97 -3.62 -11.52
CA ALA A 239 3.99 -4.64 -11.44
C ALA A 239 3.58 -5.77 -10.47
N GLU A 240 3.05 -5.42 -9.30
CA GLU A 240 2.55 -6.36 -8.31
C GLU A 240 1.36 -7.20 -8.82
N ILE A 241 0.39 -6.57 -9.51
CA ILE A 241 -0.71 -7.29 -10.17
C ILE A 241 -0.14 -8.35 -11.13
N GLY A 242 0.83 -7.97 -11.97
CA GLY A 242 1.48 -8.90 -12.89
C GLY A 242 2.12 -10.09 -12.16
N THR A 243 2.87 -9.83 -11.09
CA THR A 243 3.48 -10.87 -10.26
C THR A 243 2.44 -11.80 -9.65
N TRP A 244 1.35 -11.28 -9.10
CA TRP A 244 0.28 -12.10 -8.51
C TRP A 244 -0.48 -12.94 -9.54
N LEU A 245 -0.58 -12.47 -10.77
CA LEU A 245 -1.15 -13.22 -11.89
C LEU A 245 -0.17 -14.25 -12.49
N GLY A 246 1.05 -14.37 -11.95
CA GLY A 246 2.06 -15.35 -12.37
C GLY A 246 2.97 -14.86 -13.51
N PHE A 247 2.93 -13.58 -13.87
CA PHE A 247 3.88 -13.02 -14.82
C PHE A 247 5.21 -12.69 -14.14
N THR A 248 6.31 -12.83 -14.90
CA THR A 248 7.56 -12.15 -14.56
C THR A 248 7.36 -10.66 -14.82
N SER A 249 7.29 -9.89 -13.75
CA SER A 249 6.96 -8.47 -13.80
C SER A 249 8.15 -7.59 -13.45
N GLN A 250 8.37 -6.53 -14.21
CA GLN A 250 9.48 -5.59 -13.97
C GLN A 250 9.06 -4.15 -14.24
N THR A 251 9.58 -3.22 -13.45
CA THR A 251 9.38 -1.78 -13.64
C THR A 251 10.56 -1.15 -14.36
N GLU A 252 10.33 -0.09 -15.13
CA GLU A 252 11.38 0.77 -15.70
C GLU A 252 12.41 0.04 -16.58
N ARG A 253 11.97 -0.98 -17.34
CA ARG A 253 12.87 -1.81 -18.15
C ARG A 253 12.93 -1.35 -19.62
N LYS A 254 14.10 -1.54 -20.25
CA LYS A 254 14.21 -1.47 -21.71
C LYS A 254 13.58 -2.71 -22.36
N VAL A 255 12.66 -2.50 -23.31
CA VAL A 255 11.96 -3.59 -24.04
C VAL A 255 12.48 -3.75 -25.47
N ALA A 256 12.93 -2.66 -26.07
CA ALA A 256 13.59 -2.57 -27.37
C ALA A 256 14.62 -1.42 -27.33
N ASP A 257 15.42 -1.27 -28.38
CA ASP A 257 16.40 -0.20 -28.48
C ASP A 257 15.72 1.18 -28.34
N GLY A 258 16.03 1.84 -27.22
CA GLY A 258 15.51 3.18 -26.93
C GLY A 258 14.06 3.24 -26.41
N SER A 259 13.46 2.14 -25.96
CA SER A 259 12.15 2.15 -25.26
C SER A 259 12.28 1.67 -23.81
N LYS A 260 12.35 2.60 -22.86
CA LYS A 260 12.26 2.32 -21.41
C LYS A 260 10.80 2.55 -21.01
N VAL A 261 10.10 1.49 -20.64
CA VAL A 261 8.66 1.54 -20.33
C VAL A 261 8.42 1.39 -18.84
N ASP A 262 7.25 1.83 -18.37
CA ASP A 262 6.96 1.86 -16.93
C ASP A 262 6.83 0.48 -16.31
N THR A 263 6.04 -0.42 -16.89
CA THR A 263 5.86 -1.79 -16.39
C THR A 263 5.78 -2.79 -17.54
N ILE A 264 6.38 -3.97 -17.35
CA ILE A 264 6.22 -5.12 -18.24
C ILE A 264 5.65 -6.31 -17.51
N TRP A 265 4.76 -7.05 -18.16
CA TRP A 265 4.36 -8.39 -17.75
C TRP A 265 4.85 -9.39 -18.80
N GLU A 266 5.67 -10.34 -18.38
CA GLU A 266 6.27 -11.33 -19.25
C GLU A 266 5.88 -12.75 -18.82
N ALA A 267 5.49 -13.59 -19.79
CA ALA A 267 5.29 -15.01 -19.58
C ALA A 267 6.00 -15.81 -20.68
N THR A 268 6.61 -16.92 -20.31
CA THR A 268 7.17 -17.90 -21.26
C THR A 268 6.17 -19.04 -21.41
N ILE A 269 5.68 -19.26 -22.63
CA ILE A 269 4.66 -20.27 -22.90
C ILE A 269 5.28 -21.43 -23.68
N GLY A 270 5.80 -22.43 -22.94
CA GLY A 270 6.36 -23.65 -23.51
C GLY A 270 7.34 -23.39 -24.65
N ASN A 271 7.17 -24.10 -25.77
CA ASN A 271 7.93 -23.88 -27.00
C ASN A 271 7.34 -22.78 -27.92
N MET A 272 6.22 -22.14 -27.54
CA MET A 272 5.58 -21.08 -28.32
C MET A 272 6.29 -19.72 -28.15
N GLY A 273 7.18 -19.61 -27.17
CA GLY A 273 8.04 -18.44 -26.98
C GLY A 273 7.56 -17.52 -25.85
N ARG A 274 8.02 -16.27 -25.90
CA ARG A 274 7.78 -15.25 -24.87
C ARG A 274 6.62 -14.35 -25.29
N VAL A 275 5.74 -14.05 -24.34
CA VAL A 275 4.65 -13.09 -24.48
C VAL A 275 4.89 -11.94 -23.51
N ILE A 276 4.87 -10.72 -24.03
CA ILE A 276 5.11 -9.49 -23.27
C ILE A 276 3.90 -8.55 -23.43
N TYR A 277 3.43 -8.03 -22.30
CA TYR A 277 2.54 -6.87 -22.23
C TYR A 277 3.30 -5.69 -21.65
N VAL A 278 3.12 -4.53 -22.27
CA VAL A 278 3.82 -3.29 -21.90
C VAL A 278 2.80 -2.27 -21.43
N PHE A 279 3.10 -1.62 -20.32
CA PHE A 279 2.27 -0.58 -19.73
C PHE A 279 3.08 0.72 -19.63
N GLU A 280 2.45 1.82 -20.03
CA GLU A 280 2.97 3.18 -19.82
C GLU A 280 1.95 3.99 -19.02
N VAL A 281 2.39 4.59 -17.93
CA VAL A 281 1.57 5.38 -17.02
C VAL A 281 1.72 6.84 -17.39
N GLN A 282 0.64 7.47 -17.84
CA GLN A 282 0.61 8.89 -18.10
C GLN A 282 -0.04 9.63 -16.93
N THR A 283 0.75 10.36 -16.16
CA THR A 283 0.20 11.36 -15.22
C THR A 283 0.56 12.77 -15.65
N LYS A 284 1.73 12.93 -16.28
CA LYS A 284 2.33 14.19 -16.73
C LYS A 284 3.13 13.98 -18.01
N GLY A 285 3.58 15.08 -18.61
CA GLY A 285 4.48 15.05 -19.76
C GLY A 285 3.76 14.96 -21.10
N SER A 286 4.54 14.73 -22.17
CA SER A 286 4.02 14.72 -23.53
C SER A 286 3.38 13.37 -23.87
N ILE A 287 2.14 13.39 -24.36
CA ILE A 287 1.48 12.20 -24.89
C ILE A 287 2.21 11.67 -26.12
N ASP A 288 2.81 12.54 -26.94
CA ASP A 288 3.60 12.11 -28.10
C ASP A 288 4.80 11.24 -27.68
N SER A 289 5.41 11.56 -26.53
CA SER A 289 6.49 10.75 -25.96
C SER A 289 6.00 9.37 -25.53
N LEU A 290 4.83 9.29 -24.88
CA LEU A 290 4.18 8.02 -24.55
C LEU A 290 3.88 7.19 -25.81
N LEU A 291 3.26 7.79 -26.82
CA LEU A 291 2.89 7.09 -28.05
C LEU A 291 4.15 6.59 -28.79
N LEU A 292 5.21 7.40 -28.84
CA LEU A 292 6.49 7.01 -29.42
C LEU A 292 7.15 5.86 -28.64
N ASN A 293 7.08 5.87 -27.31
CA ASN A 293 7.65 4.81 -26.49
C ASN A 293 6.92 3.47 -26.71
N LEU A 294 5.58 3.50 -26.73
CA LEU A 294 4.75 2.33 -27.01
C LEU A 294 4.95 1.80 -28.43
N LEU A 295 5.08 2.69 -29.43
CA LEU A 295 5.43 2.30 -30.80
C LEU A 295 6.77 1.56 -30.87
N LYS A 296 7.80 2.09 -30.21
CA LYS A 296 9.13 1.44 -30.18
C LYS A 296 9.07 0.08 -29.50
N ALA A 297 8.27 -0.06 -28.43
CA ALA A 297 8.08 -1.35 -27.76
C ALA A 297 7.47 -2.41 -28.69
N LEU A 298 6.54 -2.01 -29.58
CA LEU A 298 5.94 -2.91 -30.57
C LEU A 298 6.91 -3.44 -31.64
N ASN A 299 8.13 -2.90 -31.74
CA ASN A 299 9.17 -3.47 -32.60
C ASN A 299 9.71 -4.80 -32.06
N ASN A 300 9.47 -5.12 -30.79
CA ASN A 300 9.79 -6.43 -30.22
C ASN A 300 8.66 -7.43 -30.56
N PRO A 301 8.93 -8.51 -31.32
CA PRO A 301 7.91 -9.47 -31.74
C PRO A 301 7.21 -10.20 -30.59
N ALA A 302 7.86 -10.29 -29.42
CA ALA A 302 7.25 -10.89 -28.22
C ALA A 302 6.17 -9.99 -27.60
N VAL A 303 6.12 -8.69 -27.95
CA VAL A 303 5.12 -7.75 -27.43
C VAL A 303 3.79 -7.98 -28.13
N GLN A 304 2.84 -8.54 -27.40
CA GLN A 304 1.50 -8.85 -27.90
C GLN A 304 0.50 -7.71 -27.65
N GLY A 305 0.77 -6.83 -26.67
CA GLY A 305 -0.08 -5.69 -26.36
C GLY A 305 0.65 -4.57 -25.65
N VAL A 306 0.21 -3.34 -25.92
CA VAL A 306 0.65 -2.12 -25.25
C VAL A 306 -0.56 -1.45 -24.60
N VAL A 307 -0.40 -0.93 -23.38
CA VAL A 307 -1.49 -0.36 -22.58
C VAL A 307 -1.07 1.03 -22.10
N ALA A 308 -1.88 2.05 -22.42
CA ALA A 308 -1.77 3.36 -21.79
C ALA A 308 -2.63 3.39 -20.53
N VAL A 309 -2.05 3.81 -19.42
CA VAL A 309 -2.71 3.88 -18.11
C VAL A 309 -2.76 5.32 -17.63
N SER A 310 -3.94 5.88 -17.40
CA SER A 310 -4.08 7.29 -17.02
C SER A 310 -5.48 7.59 -16.47
N ASP A 311 -5.77 8.87 -16.18
CA ASP A 311 -7.12 9.33 -15.87
C ASP A 311 -8.02 9.36 -17.13
N PRO A 312 -9.36 9.34 -16.96
CA PRO A 312 -10.28 9.32 -18.11
C PRO A 312 -10.09 10.46 -19.12
N ASP A 313 -9.71 11.67 -18.67
CA ASP A 313 -9.55 12.85 -19.55
C ASP A 313 -8.29 12.72 -20.41
N GLN A 314 -7.19 12.26 -19.82
CA GLN A 314 -5.95 11.99 -20.52
C GLN A 314 -6.10 10.79 -21.46
N LEU A 315 -6.74 9.70 -21.03
CA LEU A 315 -7.02 8.55 -21.92
C LEU A 315 -7.83 8.96 -23.14
N ALA A 316 -8.82 9.85 -22.99
CA ALA A 316 -9.57 10.39 -24.13
C ALA A 316 -8.66 11.17 -25.10
N THR A 317 -7.68 11.90 -24.59
CA THR A 317 -6.70 12.64 -25.40
C THR A 317 -5.72 11.69 -26.10
N ILE A 318 -5.18 10.71 -25.39
CA ILE A 318 -4.29 9.66 -25.91
C ILE A 318 -4.99 8.92 -27.04
N LYS A 319 -6.26 8.53 -26.86
CA LYS A 319 -7.05 7.82 -27.87
C LYS A 319 -7.23 8.63 -29.16
N LYS A 320 -7.47 9.94 -29.06
CA LYS A 320 -7.58 10.83 -30.22
C LYS A 320 -6.27 10.94 -31.00
N GLN A 321 -5.14 11.08 -30.30
CA GLN A 321 -3.83 11.19 -30.93
C GLN A 321 -3.36 9.84 -31.52
N ALA A 322 -3.56 8.74 -30.80
CA ALA A 322 -3.23 7.39 -31.26
C ALA A 322 -4.00 6.99 -32.52
N ALA A 323 -5.21 7.53 -32.76
CA ALA A 323 -5.97 7.29 -33.98
C ALA A 323 -5.24 7.78 -35.26
N LEU A 324 -4.33 8.74 -35.12
CA LEU A 324 -3.49 9.25 -36.21
C LEU A 324 -2.23 8.38 -36.44
N VAL A 325 -2.00 7.40 -35.57
CA VAL A 325 -0.82 6.53 -35.57
C VAL A 325 -1.25 5.11 -35.96
N GLY A 326 -1.04 4.76 -37.23
CA GLY A 326 -1.62 3.57 -37.89
C GLY A 326 -1.56 2.26 -37.09
N ASP A 327 -0.36 1.69 -36.93
CA ASP A 327 -0.19 0.36 -36.31
C ASP A 327 -0.47 0.36 -34.80
N LEU A 328 -0.30 1.50 -34.13
CA LEU A 328 -0.52 1.64 -32.69
C LEU A 328 -2.01 1.51 -32.34
N ASN A 329 -2.89 2.15 -33.12
CA ASN A 329 -4.32 2.23 -32.80
C ASN A 329 -4.99 0.84 -32.62
N LYS A 330 -4.54 -0.17 -33.38
CA LYS A 330 -5.08 -1.54 -33.30
C LYS A 330 -4.61 -2.31 -32.05
N LYS A 331 -3.40 -2.02 -31.58
CA LYS A 331 -2.73 -2.75 -30.50
C LYS A 331 -2.79 -2.04 -29.14
N LEU A 332 -3.01 -0.72 -29.14
CA LEU A 332 -3.10 0.09 -27.93
C LEU A 332 -4.40 -0.15 -27.18
N LYS A 333 -4.27 -0.53 -25.90
CA LYS A 333 -5.35 -0.61 -24.92
C LYS A 333 -5.25 0.55 -23.94
N TYR A 334 -6.33 0.78 -23.22
CA TYR A 334 -6.48 1.91 -22.30
C TYR A 334 -6.98 1.36 -20.97
N TRP A 335 -6.39 1.81 -19.87
CA TRP A 335 -6.81 1.40 -18.52
C TRP A 335 -6.85 2.62 -17.61
N ASP A 336 -8.00 2.87 -16.99
CA ASP A 336 -8.13 3.88 -15.96
C ASP A 336 -7.29 3.49 -14.73
N TYR A 337 -6.39 4.37 -14.30
CA TYR A 337 -5.54 4.10 -13.14
C TYR A 337 -6.34 3.85 -11.87
N GLN A 338 -7.52 4.45 -11.69
CA GLN A 338 -8.37 4.17 -10.53
C GLN A 338 -8.86 2.72 -10.52
N GLN A 339 -9.12 2.15 -11.71
CA GLN A 339 -9.47 0.73 -11.84
C GLN A 339 -8.26 -0.15 -11.54
N VAL A 340 -7.05 0.24 -11.93
CA VAL A 340 -5.81 -0.46 -11.55
C VAL A 340 -5.69 -0.53 -10.03
N LEU A 341 -5.86 0.61 -9.34
CA LEU A 341 -5.78 0.66 -7.87
C LEU A 341 -6.85 -0.21 -7.20
N GLN A 342 -8.07 -0.25 -7.74
CA GLN A 342 -9.15 -1.11 -7.23
C GLN A 342 -8.89 -2.60 -7.46
N ILE A 343 -8.34 -2.98 -8.61
CA ILE A 343 -7.99 -4.37 -8.93
C ILE A 343 -6.83 -4.84 -8.05
N HIS A 344 -5.85 -3.96 -7.81
CA HIS A 344 -4.77 -4.21 -6.87
C HIS A 344 -5.32 -4.54 -5.47
N GLU A 345 -6.21 -3.69 -4.93
CA GLU A 345 -6.85 -3.91 -3.63
C GLU A 345 -7.64 -5.24 -3.59
N ALA A 346 -8.36 -5.57 -4.67
CA ALA A 346 -9.11 -6.82 -4.76
C ALA A 346 -8.19 -8.05 -4.74
N LEU A 347 -7.10 -8.02 -5.51
CA LEU A 347 -6.11 -9.11 -5.53
C LEU A 347 -5.34 -9.23 -4.22
N GLN A 348 -5.09 -8.12 -3.53
CA GLN A 348 -4.53 -8.12 -2.18
C GLN A 348 -5.41 -8.94 -1.23
N MET A 349 -6.72 -8.68 -1.21
CA MET A 349 -7.65 -9.42 -0.34
C MET A 349 -7.66 -10.93 -0.64
N VAL A 350 -7.64 -11.30 -1.92
CA VAL A 350 -7.58 -12.71 -2.35
C VAL A 350 -6.28 -13.37 -1.87
N ASN A 351 -5.14 -12.71 -2.09
CA ASN A 351 -3.83 -13.24 -1.69
C ASN A 351 -3.71 -13.38 -0.18
N GLU A 352 -4.12 -12.38 0.61
CA GLU A 352 -4.10 -12.45 2.08
C GLU A 352 -4.93 -13.64 2.59
N SER A 353 -6.13 -13.84 2.04
CA SER A 353 -6.99 -14.96 2.41
C SER A 353 -6.38 -16.31 2.05
N ILE A 354 -5.76 -16.45 0.87
CA ILE A 354 -5.11 -17.71 0.46
C ILE A 354 -3.86 -17.97 1.31
N ASN A 355 -3.04 -16.95 1.55
CA ASN A 355 -1.81 -17.09 2.32
C ASN A 355 -2.06 -17.44 3.78
N SER A 356 -3.20 -17.04 4.36
CA SER A 356 -3.58 -17.46 5.72
C SER A 356 -3.74 -18.98 5.87
N LEU A 357 -3.87 -19.73 4.78
CA LEU A 357 -3.90 -21.20 4.78
C LEU A 357 -2.51 -21.82 5.03
N GLY A 358 -1.43 -21.05 4.96
CA GLY A 358 -0.08 -21.54 5.23
C GLY A 358 0.48 -22.49 4.17
N LEU A 359 -0.02 -22.41 2.93
CA LEU A 359 0.37 -23.33 1.84
C LEU A 359 1.78 -23.09 1.29
N VAL A 360 2.36 -21.91 1.52
CA VAL A 360 3.71 -21.55 1.05
C VAL A 360 4.68 -21.57 2.23
N PRO A 361 5.76 -22.39 2.17
CA PRO A 361 6.79 -22.40 3.20
C PRO A 361 7.43 -21.03 3.38
N GLN A 362 7.62 -20.60 4.63
CA GLN A 362 8.31 -19.37 4.99
C GLN A 362 9.83 -19.59 4.88
N GLY A 363 10.40 -19.58 3.67
CA GLY A 363 11.86 -19.56 3.49
C GLY A 363 12.42 -20.53 2.44
N PHE A 364 12.31 -20.13 1.16
CA PHE A 364 13.20 -20.64 0.11
C PHE A 364 14.31 -19.64 -0.15
#